data_AF-A0A7S2W6D9-F1
#
_entry.id   AF-A0A7S2W6D9-F1
#
_cell.length_a   1.000
_cell.length_b   1.000
_cell.length_c   1.000
_cell.angle_alpha   90.00
_cell.angle_beta   90.00
_cell.angle_gamma   90.00
#
_symmetry.space_group_name_H-M   'P 1'
#
loop_
_entity.id
_entity.type
_entity.pdbx_description
1 polymer ?
#
loop_
_entity_poly.entity_id
_entity_poly.type
_entity_poly.pdbx_seq_one_letter_code
_entity_poly.pdbx_strand_id
1 'polypeptide(L)'
;KALALVLRQREEKFSESPFMGLPSVDMMLLNLHDSLSGGSFDAYVQELKDFEPSGVEKSFPHCVVRKEIRRMSVPEQERFVNAIKTSMQSDTQGGSEWLRVAGYHGWPSNDEEGYCVHKIESFPGWHRAYLLEMEKVLQEADRKNGNDGHIAMPYWDFSRYKLNGQVMPTIIRDQFSEDFEFPENFFPDIENPKAKK
;
A
#
# COMPACT_ATOMS: atom_id res chain seq x y z
N LYS A 1 6.71 -8.07 47.26
CA LYS A 1 5.70 -9.16 47.34
C LYS A 1 4.53 -9.02 46.34
N ALA A 2 4.45 -7.99 45.50
CA ALA A 2 3.48 -7.92 44.40
C ALA A 2 4.07 -8.28 43.01
N LEU A 3 5.40 -8.35 42.86
CA LEU A 3 6.05 -8.70 41.58
C LEU A 3 6.19 -10.22 41.33
N ALA A 4 5.96 -11.05 42.34
CA ALA A 4 6.05 -12.52 42.23
C ALA A 4 4.72 -13.20 41.88
N LEU A 5 3.62 -12.44 41.80
CA LEU A 5 2.29 -12.97 41.51
C LEU A 5 1.90 -12.88 40.02
N VAL A 6 2.52 -11.97 39.27
CA VAL A 6 2.25 -11.79 37.82
C VAL A 6 3.04 -12.78 36.96
N LEU A 7 4.18 -13.29 37.45
CA LEU A 7 4.99 -14.27 36.72
C LEU A 7 4.54 -15.72 36.91
N ARG A 8 3.64 -16.01 37.87
CA ARG A 8 3.11 -17.37 38.10
C ARG A 8 1.85 -17.71 37.32
N GLN A 9 1.15 -16.73 36.74
CA GLN A 9 -0.05 -16.98 35.93
C GLN A 9 0.21 -17.20 34.44
N ARG A 10 1.48 -17.14 34.00
CA ARG A 10 1.86 -17.38 32.59
C ARG A 10 2.40 -18.79 32.32
N GLU A 11 2.63 -19.60 33.35
CA GLU A 11 3.20 -20.95 33.20
C GLU A 11 2.16 -22.10 33.23
N GLU A 12 0.89 -21.86 33.57
CA GLU A 12 -0.12 -22.95 33.73
C GLU A 12 -1.18 -23.04 32.62
N LYS A 13 -1.04 -22.35 31.48
CA LYS A 13 -1.99 -22.48 30.36
C LYS A 13 -1.37 -22.67 28.98
N PHE A 14 -0.24 -23.35 28.90
CA PHE A 14 0.36 -23.78 27.63
C PHE A 14 0.75 -25.26 27.57
N SER A 15 0.11 -26.11 28.39
CA SER A 15 0.04 -27.54 28.08
C SER A 15 -1.33 -27.87 27.51
N GLU A 16 -1.33 -28.54 26.36
CA GLU A 16 -2.45 -29.15 25.64
C GLU A 16 -3.08 -28.32 24.51
N SER A 17 -2.39 -28.27 23.38
CA SER A 17 -2.99 -28.29 22.03
C SER A 17 -1.92 -28.58 20.96
N PRO A 18 -2.14 -29.53 20.02
CA PRO A 18 -1.17 -29.86 18.98
C PRO A 18 -1.40 -28.95 17.76
N PHE A 19 -0.70 -27.81 17.72
CA PHE A 19 -0.68 -26.98 16.52
C PHE A 19 0.56 -27.29 15.69
N MET A 20 0.32 -27.79 14.48
CA MET A 20 1.31 -27.99 13.42
C MET A 20 2.14 -26.72 13.21
N GLY A 21 3.45 -26.91 13.12
CA GLY A 21 4.44 -25.86 13.12
C GLY A 21 4.35 -24.90 11.94
N LEU A 22 4.39 -23.61 12.26
CA LEU A 22 4.97 -22.59 11.40
C LEU A 22 6.33 -22.21 12.00
N PRO A 23 7.42 -22.18 11.22
CA PRO A 23 8.72 -21.83 11.75
C PRO A 23 8.72 -20.37 12.23
N SER A 24 9.32 -20.13 13.40
CA SER A 24 9.54 -18.80 13.94
C SER A 24 10.42 -17.96 13.00
N VAL A 25 10.33 -16.65 13.11
CA VAL A 25 11.14 -15.67 12.36
C VAL A 25 12.65 -15.91 12.54
N ASP A 26 13.07 -16.58 13.62
CA ASP A 26 14.46 -17.02 13.84
C ASP A 26 14.92 -18.13 12.87
N MET A 27 14.02 -18.98 12.38
CA MET A 27 14.35 -20.01 11.38
C MET A 27 14.47 -19.45 9.95
N MET A 28 13.90 -18.27 9.66
CA MET A 28 14.10 -17.60 8.38
C MET A 28 15.42 -16.83 8.32
N LEU A 29 15.93 -16.35 9.46
CA LEU A 29 17.20 -15.64 9.53
C LEU A 29 18.42 -16.58 9.64
N LEU A 30 18.24 -17.78 10.21
CA LEU A 30 19.32 -18.77 10.26
C LEU A 30 19.57 -19.48 8.92
N ASN A 31 18.56 -19.60 8.05
CA ASN A 31 18.72 -20.22 6.73
C ASN A 31 19.35 -19.31 5.66
N LEU A 32 19.60 -18.02 5.96
CA LEU A 32 20.38 -17.15 5.07
C LEU A 32 21.89 -17.21 5.35
N HIS A 33 22.29 -17.77 6.49
CA HIS A 33 23.71 -17.83 6.89
C HIS A 33 24.42 -19.11 6.40
N ASP A 34 23.69 -20.19 6.13
CA ASP A 34 24.28 -21.47 5.71
C ASP A 34 24.39 -21.66 4.18
N SER A 35 23.95 -20.68 3.38
CA SER A 35 24.08 -20.73 1.92
C SER A 35 25.22 -19.88 1.36
N LEU A 36 25.90 -19.08 2.17
CA LEU A 36 27.12 -18.37 1.77
C LEU A 36 28.32 -19.23 2.14
N SER A 37 28.68 -20.11 1.20
CA SER A 37 29.89 -20.92 1.24
C SER A 37 31.12 -20.09 1.65
N GLY A 38 31.63 -20.32 2.85
CA GLY A 38 33.06 -20.34 3.21
C GLY A 38 33.98 -19.16 2.81
N GLY A 39 33.45 -17.99 2.44
CA GLY A 39 34.24 -16.83 2.06
C GLY A 39 34.55 -15.93 3.27
N SER A 40 35.82 -15.55 3.45
CA SER A 40 36.18 -14.44 4.34
C SER A 40 35.40 -13.17 3.96
N PHE A 41 35.13 -12.28 4.92
CA PHE A 41 34.62 -10.94 4.64
C PHE A 41 35.45 -10.22 3.54
N ASP A 42 36.76 -10.48 3.51
CA ASP A 42 37.65 -9.95 2.47
C ASP A 42 37.36 -10.53 1.08
N ALA A 43 36.94 -11.79 1.00
CA ALA A 43 36.54 -12.42 -0.26
C ALA A 43 35.24 -11.80 -0.78
N TYR A 44 34.29 -11.49 0.11
CA TYR A 44 33.06 -10.78 -0.24
C TYR A 44 33.34 -9.34 -0.71
N VAL A 45 34.22 -8.62 -0.02
CA VAL A 45 34.63 -7.27 -0.42
C VAL A 45 35.38 -7.30 -1.76
N GLN A 46 36.17 -8.34 -2.02
CA GLN A 46 36.85 -8.52 -3.30
C GLN A 46 35.87 -8.84 -4.43
N GLU A 47 34.89 -9.72 -4.18
CA GLU A 47 33.79 -10.02 -5.12
C GLU A 47 32.97 -8.77 -5.49
N LEU A 48 32.72 -7.87 -4.52
CA LEU A 48 32.05 -6.59 -4.79
C LEU A 48 32.91 -5.62 -5.61
N LYS A 49 34.24 -5.65 -5.46
CA LYS A 49 35.16 -4.83 -6.26
C LYS A 49 35.30 -5.37 -7.69
N ASP A 50 35.22 -6.68 -7.84
CA ASP A 50 35.32 -7.39 -9.11
C ASP A 50 33.95 -7.51 -9.81
N PHE A 51 32.88 -7.02 -9.17
CA PHE A 51 31.55 -6.88 -9.76
C PHE A 51 31.57 -5.81 -10.86
N GLU A 52 31.90 -6.24 -12.08
CA GLU A 52 31.59 -5.50 -13.29
C GLU A 52 30.06 -5.55 -13.47
N PRO A 53 29.34 -4.41 -13.43
CA PRO A 53 27.92 -4.41 -13.73
C PRO A 53 27.76 -4.93 -15.15
N SER A 54 27.16 -6.11 -15.30
CA SER A 54 26.86 -6.62 -16.62
C SER A 54 26.10 -5.52 -17.37
N GLY A 55 26.65 -5.06 -18.50
CA GLY A 55 26.07 -3.97 -19.31
C GLY A 55 24.68 -4.28 -19.89
N VAL A 56 24.03 -5.30 -19.35
CA VAL A 56 22.60 -5.54 -19.48
C VAL A 56 21.92 -4.50 -18.59
N GLU A 57 21.42 -3.42 -19.19
CA GLU A 57 20.31 -2.69 -18.58
C GLU A 57 19.24 -3.73 -18.24
N LYS A 58 19.12 -4.07 -16.94
CA LYS A 58 17.91 -4.71 -16.46
C LYS A 58 16.84 -3.66 -16.61
N SER A 59 16.13 -3.68 -17.74
CA SER A 59 14.87 -2.97 -17.85
C SER A 59 13.98 -3.58 -16.78
N PHE A 60 13.83 -2.88 -15.65
CA PHE A 60 12.84 -3.25 -14.65
C PHE A 60 11.50 -3.00 -15.32
N PRO A 61 10.76 -4.04 -15.72
CA PRO A 61 9.49 -3.82 -16.37
C PRO A 61 8.62 -3.15 -15.32
N HIS A 62 8.19 -1.92 -15.58
CA HIS A 62 7.28 -1.13 -14.74
C HIS A 62 7.87 -0.45 -13.50
N CYS A 63 9.08 0.10 -13.57
CA CYS A 63 9.50 1.10 -12.58
C CYS A 63 8.77 2.44 -12.84
N VAL A 64 7.85 2.81 -11.96
CA VAL A 64 7.15 4.11 -12.01
C VAL A 64 7.62 5.03 -10.89
N VAL A 65 7.60 6.34 -11.13
CA VAL A 65 8.04 7.35 -10.15
C VAL A 65 6.84 8.15 -9.67
N ARG A 66 6.59 8.12 -8.36
CA ARG A 66 5.59 8.96 -7.69
C ARG A 66 6.07 10.42 -7.73
N LYS A 67 5.30 11.30 -8.36
CA LYS A 67 5.61 12.74 -8.50
C LYS A 67 4.77 13.58 -7.56
N GLU A 68 5.25 14.78 -7.26
CA GLU A 68 4.44 15.77 -6.53
C GLU A 68 3.34 16.29 -7.46
N ILE A 69 2.08 16.19 -7.03
CA ILE A 69 0.92 16.42 -7.91
C ILE A 69 0.80 17.86 -8.46
N ARG A 70 1.18 18.88 -7.68
CA ARG A 70 1.19 20.30 -8.10
C ARG A 70 2.34 20.62 -9.06
N ARG A 71 3.31 19.71 -9.23
CA ARG A 71 4.41 19.79 -10.22
C ARG A 71 4.19 18.97 -11.48
N MET A 72 3.22 18.05 -11.47
CA MET A 72 2.86 17.27 -12.66
C MET A 72 2.31 18.20 -13.74
N SER A 73 2.55 17.85 -15.00
CA SER A 73 1.88 18.52 -16.12
C SER A 73 0.37 18.30 -16.08
N VAL A 74 -0.40 19.18 -16.73
CA VAL A 74 -1.87 19.05 -16.80
C VAL A 74 -2.30 17.68 -17.35
N PRO A 75 -1.73 17.16 -18.46
CA PRO A 75 -2.10 15.85 -18.98
C PRO A 75 -1.79 14.69 -18.01
N GLU A 76 -0.70 14.77 -17.24
CA GLU A 76 -0.39 13.76 -16.23
C GLU A 76 -1.40 13.80 -15.07
N GLN A 77 -1.84 14.99 -14.65
CA GLN A 77 -2.87 15.15 -13.63
C GLN A 77 -4.22 14.62 -14.11
N GLU A 78 -4.63 14.97 -15.33
CA GLU A 78 -5.87 14.49 -15.96
C GLU A 78 -5.86 12.97 -16.12
N ARG A 79 -4.74 12.39 -16.57
CA ARG A 79 -4.56 10.94 -16.68
C ARG A 79 -4.76 10.25 -15.33
N PHE A 80 -4.20 10.79 -14.26
CA PHE A 80 -4.40 10.29 -12.90
C PHE A 80 -5.86 10.37 -12.45
N VAL A 81 -6.53 11.49 -12.67
CA VAL A 81 -7.95 11.65 -12.33
C VAL A 81 -8.83 10.68 -13.12
N ASN A 82 -8.55 10.50 -14.41
CA ASN A 82 -9.30 9.56 -15.25
C ASN A 82 -9.10 8.12 -14.77
N ALA A 83 -7.89 7.75 -14.35
CA ALA A 83 -7.65 6.44 -13.74
C ALA A 83 -8.44 6.26 -12.42
N ILE A 84 -8.52 7.28 -11.56
CA ILE A 84 -9.37 7.25 -10.36
C ILE A 84 -10.83 7.00 -10.75
N LYS A 85 -11.40 7.85 -11.62
CA LYS A 85 -12.80 7.75 -12.03
C LYS A 85 -13.13 6.39 -12.65
N THR A 86 -12.25 5.87 -13.50
CA THR A 86 -12.41 4.52 -14.08
C THR A 86 -12.33 3.43 -13.03
N SER A 87 -11.45 3.54 -12.04
CA SER A 87 -11.33 2.55 -10.96
C SER A 87 -12.56 2.49 -10.04
N MET A 88 -13.37 3.55 -10.01
CA MET A 88 -14.64 3.62 -9.27
C MET A 88 -15.79 2.94 -10.02
N GLN A 89 -15.65 2.65 -11.32
CA GLN A 89 -16.68 1.98 -12.09
C GLN A 89 -16.73 0.48 -11.77
N SER A 90 -17.92 -0.11 -11.85
CA SER A 90 -18.13 -1.56 -11.81
C SER A 90 -19.40 -1.92 -12.57
N ASP A 91 -19.57 -3.20 -12.89
CA ASP A 91 -20.84 -3.75 -13.37
C ASP A 91 -21.73 -4.23 -12.21
N THR A 92 -21.16 -4.36 -11.01
CA THR A 92 -21.85 -4.85 -9.81
C THR A 92 -21.92 -3.79 -8.72
N GLN A 93 -23.02 -3.79 -7.98
CA GLN A 93 -23.24 -2.86 -6.86
C GLN A 93 -22.14 -2.98 -5.82
N GLY A 94 -21.45 -1.88 -5.52
CA GLY A 94 -20.34 -1.86 -4.57
C GLY A 94 -19.11 -2.66 -5.00
N GLY A 95 -19.04 -3.09 -6.25
CA GLY A 95 -18.00 -4.01 -6.74
C GLY A 95 -16.83 -3.33 -7.44
N SER A 96 -16.58 -2.04 -7.21
CA SER A 96 -15.45 -1.35 -7.86
C SER A 96 -14.13 -1.70 -7.19
N GLU A 97 -13.06 -1.76 -7.98
CA GLU A 97 -11.71 -2.05 -7.46
C GLU A 97 -11.22 -0.94 -6.54
N TRP A 98 -11.62 0.31 -6.79
CA TRP A 98 -11.40 1.41 -5.87
C TRP A 98 -11.99 1.13 -4.49
N LEU A 99 -13.27 0.73 -4.46
CA LEU A 99 -13.98 0.47 -3.21
C LEU A 99 -13.45 -0.78 -2.50
N ARG A 100 -13.07 -1.83 -3.24
CA ARG A 100 -12.41 -3.03 -2.68
C ARG A 100 -11.17 -2.65 -1.88
N VAL A 101 -10.28 -1.83 -2.46
CA VAL A 101 -9.06 -1.42 -1.77
C VAL A 101 -9.39 -0.47 -0.63
N ALA A 102 -10.30 0.50 -0.82
CA ALA A 102 -10.74 1.40 0.25
C ALA A 102 -11.28 0.65 1.49
N GLY A 103 -12.00 -0.46 1.27
CA GLY A 103 -12.49 -1.36 2.31
C GLY A 103 -11.41 -2.05 3.15
N TYR A 104 -10.14 -2.09 2.69
CA TYR A 104 -9.05 -2.56 3.54
C TYR A 104 -8.74 -1.57 4.66
N HIS A 105 -8.89 -0.27 4.41
CA HIS A 105 -8.58 0.76 5.39
C HIS A 105 -9.75 1.00 6.36
N GLY A 106 -10.98 0.93 5.87
CA GLY A 106 -12.17 1.21 6.66
C GLY A 106 -13.42 0.68 5.97
N TRP A 107 -14.49 1.46 5.96
CA TRP A 107 -15.73 1.00 5.34
C TRP A 107 -15.61 0.95 3.79
N PRO A 108 -16.14 -0.09 3.11
CA PRO A 108 -16.85 -1.24 3.65
C PRO A 108 -15.88 -2.35 4.10
N SER A 109 -15.70 -2.53 5.41
CA SER A 109 -14.99 -3.69 5.97
C SER A 109 -15.98 -4.60 6.69
N ASN A 110 -15.69 -5.90 6.66
CA ASN A 110 -16.55 -6.93 7.25
C ASN A 110 -16.51 -6.97 8.78
N ASP A 111 -15.56 -6.26 9.40
CA ASP A 111 -15.27 -6.31 10.84
C ASP A 111 -15.57 -4.99 11.57
N GLU A 112 -16.25 -4.05 10.91
CA GLU A 112 -16.55 -2.69 11.38
C GLU A 112 -15.32 -1.81 11.70
N GLU A 113 -14.13 -2.38 11.94
CA GLU A 113 -12.90 -1.68 12.32
C GLU A 113 -11.95 -1.43 11.14
N GLY A 114 -12.03 -2.24 10.08
CA GLY A 114 -11.10 -2.23 8.95
C GLY A 114 -9.81 -2.97 9.30
N TYR A 115 -9.06 -3.41 8.28
CA TYR A 115 -7.76 -4.05 8.51
C TYR A 115 -6.65 -3.04 8.83
N CYS A 116 -6.99 -1.75 8.98
CA CYS A 116 -6.00 -0.70 9.09
C CYS A 116 -5.28 -0.71 10.43
N VAL A 117 -3.96 -0.79 10.34
CA VAL A 117 -3.08 -0.77 11.50
C VAL A 117 -2.75 0.65 11.89
N HIS A 118 -3.12 1.07 13.11
CA HIS A 118 -2.76 2.36 13.70
C HIS A 118 -2.07 2.20 15.05
N LYS A 119 -1.19 3.17 15.40
CA LYS A 119 -0.56 3.30 16.73
C LYS A 119 0.35 2.14 17.16
N ILE A 120 0.82 1.31 16.22
CA ILE A 120 1.80 0.24 16.46
C ILE A 120 2.90 0.25 15.39
N GLU A 121 3.97 -0.51 15.62
CA GLU A 121 5.20 -0.51 14.83
C GLU A 121 4.98 -0.88 13.36
N SER A 122 3.97 -1.69 13.06
CA SER A 122 3.63 -2.11 11.70
C SER A 122 2.84 -1.06 10.89
N PHE A 123 2.47 0.09 11.48
CA PHE A 123 1.78 1.20 10.81
C PHE A 123 2.37 1.57 9.44
N PRO A 124 3.68 1.93 9.30
CA PRO A 124 4.23 2.34 8.02
C PRO A 124 4.36 1.16 7.02
N GLY A 125 4.48 -0.07 7.52
CA GLY A 125 4.52 -1.27 6.69
C GLY A 125 3.18 -1.54 6.02
N TRP A 126 2.11 -1.52 6.81
CA TRP A 126 0.74 -1.73 6.33
C TRP A 126 0.33 -0.66 5.32
N HIS A 127 0.56 0.63 5.63
CA HIS A 127 0.20 1.72 4.72
C HIS A 127 1.01 1.71 3.42
N ARG A 128 2.28 1.29 3.46
CA ARG A 128 3.08 1.14 2.25
C ARG A 128 2.50 0.07 1.32
N ALA A 129 2.08 -1.07 1.87
CA ALA A 129 1.43 -2.14 1.10
C ALA A 129 0.07 -1.68 0.55
N TYR A 130 -0.75 -1.00 1.36
CA TYR A 130 -2.02 -0.42 0.96
C TYR A 130 -1.87 0.55 -0.23
N LEU A 131 -0.92 1.48 -0.16
CA LEU A 131 -0.66 2.43 -1.24
C LEU A 131 -0.12 1.75 -2.51
N LEU A 132 0.64 0.67 -2.38
CA LEU A 132 1.08 -0.14 -3.52
C LEU A 132 -0.10 -0.84 -4.21
N GLU A 133 -1.05 -1.38 -3.43
CA GLU A 133 -2.25 -2.00 -3.98
C GLU A 133 -3.14 -0.98 -4.70
N MET A 134 -3.33 0.20 -4.12
CA MET A 134 -4.08 1.29 -4.78
C MET A 134 -3.39 1.74 -6.09
N GLU A 135 -2.06 1.83 -6.10
CA GLU A 135 -1.31 2.15 -7.32
C GLU A 135 -1.52 1.11 -8.42
N LYS A 136 -1.57 -0.19 -8.10
CA LYS A 136 -1.89 -1.24 -9.08
C LYS A 136 -3.30 -1.10 -9.66
N VAL A 137 -4.28 -0.77 -8.82
CA VAL A 137 -5.67 -0.51 -9.27
C VAL A 137 -5.70 0.66 -10.27
N LEU A 138 -4.97 1.73 -9.98
CA LEU A 138 -4.86 2.88 -10.90
C LEU A 138 -4.17 2.53 -12.21
N GLN A 139 -3.11 1.73 -12.17
CA GLN A 139 -2.41 1.26 -13.37
C GLN A 139 -3.32 0.39 -14.24
N GLU A 140 -4.17 -0.44 -13.62
CA GLU A 140 -5.15 -1.25 -14.35
C GLU A 140 -6.27 -0.39 -14.95
N ALA A 141 -6.80 0.56 -14.19
CA ALA A 141 -7.77 1.52 -14.69
C ALA A 141 -7.23 2.36 -15.86
N ASP A 142 -5.96 2.77 -15.78
CA ASP A 142 -5.27 3.47 -16.84
C ASP A 142 -5.11 2.62 -18.11
N ARG A 143 -4.81 1.31 -17.97
CA ARG A 143 -4.83 0.37 -19.10
C ARG A 143 -6.23 0.24 -19.72
N LYS A 144 -7.29 0.17 -18.90
CA LYS A 144 -8.69 0.16 -19.38
C LYS A 144 -9.05 1.43 -20.16
N ASN A 145 -8.44 2.56 -19.81
CA ASN A 145 -8.57 3.83 -20.54
C ASN A 145 -7.78 3.86 -21.87
N GLY A 146 -7.10 2.76 -22.24
CA GLY A 146 -6.32 2.64 -23.48
C GLY A 146 -4.87 3.10 -23.38
N ASN A 147 -4.36 3.35 -22.16
CA ASN A 147 -2.97 3.75 -21.94
C ASN A 147 -2.07 2.55 -21.61
N ASP A 148 -0.79 2.80 -21.36
CA ASP A 148 0.25 1.79 -21.12
C ASP A 148 0.35 1.31 -19.65
N GLY A 149 -0.47 1.84 -18.73
CA GLY A 149 -0.38 1.54 -17.30
C GLY A 149 0.87 2.07 -16.60
N HIS A 150 1.72 2.88 -17.25
CA HIS A 150 2.90 3.50 -16.65
C HIS A 150 2.52 4.80 -15.94
N ILE A 151 1.67 4.65 -14.93
CA ILE A 151 1.24 5.70 -14.02
C ILE A 151 1.65 5.33 -12.58
N ALA A 152 2.00 6.33 -11.80
CA ALA A 152 2.27 6.21 -10.37
C ALA A 152 1.23 7.01 -9.58
N MET A 153 0.97 6.59 -8.35
CA MET A 153 0.17 7.37 -7.42
C MET A 153 0.97 8.62 -7.00
N PRO A 154 0.49 9.84 -7.26
CA PRO A 154 1.24 11.03 -6.91
C PRO A 154 1.21 11.28 -5.40
N TYR A 155 2.16 12.08 -4.91
CA TYR A 155 2.17 12.55 -3.53
C TYR A 155 1.85 14.04 -3.46
N TRP A 156 1.34 14.48 -2.31
CA TRP A 156 1.16 15.88 -1.97
C TRP A 156 2.07 16.24 -0.80
N ASP A 157 3.09 17.05 -1.07
CA ASP A 157 3.96 17.60 -0.01
C ASP A 157 3.25 18.74 0.71
N PHE A 158 2.42 18.39 1.68
CA PHE A 158 1.68 19.35 2.50
C PHE A 158 2.58 20.16 3.44
N SER A 159 3.84 19.75 3.66
CA SER A 159 4.80 20.56 4.43
C SER A 159 5.17 21.86 3.70
N ARG A 160 5.01 21.88 2.37
CA ARG A 160 5.08 23.08 1.54
C ARG A 160 3.69 23.68 1.38
N TYR A 161 3.41 24.69 2.20
CA TYR A 161 2.11 25.36 2.26
C TYR A 161 1.59 25.82 0.88
N LYS A 162 2.45 26.37 0.02
CA LYS A 162 2.07 26.83 -1.32
C LYS A 162 3.13 26.43 -2.35
N LEU A 163 2.69 25.85 -3.46
CA LEU A 163 3.53 25.46 -4.60
C LEU A 163 2.79 25.74 -5.90
N ASN A 164 3.44 26.40 -6.87
CA ASN A 164 2.82 26.79 -8.15
C ASN A 164 1.47 27.52 -7.99
N GLY A 165 1.37 28.38 -6.97
CA GLY A 165 0.12 29.12 -6.69
C GLY A 165 -0.93 28.34 -5.89
N GLN A 166 -0.74 27.04 -5.68
CA GLN A 166 -1.73 26.12 -5.10
C GLN A 166 -1.38 25.77 -3.65
N VAL A 167 -2.38 25.80 -2.77
CA VAL A 167 -2.27 25.28 -1.39
C VAL A 167 -2.58 23.78 -1.41
N MET A 168 -3.82 23.45 -1.76
CA MET A 168 -4.26 22.10 -2.13
C MET A 168 -4.12 21.91 -3.64
N PRO A 169 -3.84 20.69 -4.13
CA PRO A 169 -3.85 20.39 -5.56
C PRO A 169 -5.19 20.77 -6.21
N THR A 170 -5.15 21.79 -7.08
CA THR A 170 -6.35 22.34 -7.71
C THR A 170 -7.12 21.29 -8.49
N ILE A 171 -6.42 20.40 -9.21
CA ILE A 171 -7.07 19.32 -9.97
C ILE A 171 -7.95 18.42 -9.09
N ILE A 172 -7.55 18.13 -7.85
CA ILE A 172 -8.34 17.28 -6.95
C ILE A 172 -9.59 18.03 -6.51
N ARG A 173 -9.43 19.29 -6.09
CA ARG A 173 -10.56 20.14 -5.69
C ARG A 173 -11.56 20.31 -6.83
N ASP A 174 -11.08 20.54 -8.04
CA ASP A 174 -11.93 20.85 -9.18
C ASP A 174 -12.61 19.60 -9.76
N GLN A 175 -12.01 18.40 -9.59
CA GLN A 175 -12.56 17.14 -10.13
C GLN A 175 -13.37 16.33 -9.11
N PHE A 176 -13.19 16.60 -7.82
CA PHE A 176 -13.86 15.92 -6.71
C PHE A 176 -14.42 16.93 -5.70
N SER A 177 -15.12 17.95 -6.22
CA SER A 177 -15.84 18.95 -5.42
C SER A 177 -17.12 18.36 -4.81
N GLU A 178 -17.91 19.20 -4.15
CA GLU A 178 -19.24 18.85 -3.65
C GLU A 178 -20.22 18.40 -4.76
N ASP A 179 -19.96 18.80 -6.00
CA ASP A 179 -20.75 18.44 -7.18
C ASP A 179 -20.29 17.12 -7.83
N PHE A 180 -19.30 16.43 -7.25
CA PHE A 180 -18.84 15.16 -7.79
C PHE A 180 -19.91 14.06 -7.61
N GLU A 181 -20.37 13.52 -8.73
CA GLU A 181 -21.30 12.40 -8.76
C GLU A 181 -20.52 11.08 -8.79
N PHE A 182 -20.73 10.25 -7.76
CA PHE A 182 -20.26 8.87 -7.78
C PHE A 182 -21.03 8.06 -8.84
N PRO A 183 -20.43 7.01 -9.43
CA PRO A 183 -21.17 6.05 -10.25
C PRO A 183 -22.39 5.52 -9.51
N GLU A 184 -23.52 5.31 -10.21
CA GLU A 184 -24.80 4.92 -9.59
C GLU A 184 -24.68 3.67 -8.71
N ASN A 185 -23.86 2.72 -9.13
CA ASN A 185 -23.61 1.46 -8.43
C ASN A 185 -22.35 1.46 -7.56
N PHE A 186 -21.79 2.64 -7.26
CA PHE A 186 -20.52 2.76 -6.55
C PHE A 186 -20.60 2.25 -5.12
N PHE A 187 -21.65 2.62 -4.38
CA PHE A 187 -21.78 2.26 -2.97
C PHE A 187 -22.44 0.88 -2.80
N PRO A 188 -21.98 0.04 -1.88
CA PRO A 188 -22.61 -1.26 -1.61
C PRO A 188 -23.97 -1.06 -0.93
N ASP A 189 -24.88 -2.02 -1.13
CA ASP A 189 -26.20 -2.09 -0.47
C ASP A 189 -26.10 -2.58 0.98
N ILE A 190 -25.11 -2.08 1.72
CA ILE A 190 -24.93 -2.38 3.14
C ILE A 190 -25.02 -1.07 3.92
N GLU A 191 -25.73 -1.08 5.06
CA GLU A 191 -25.71 0.08 5.95
C GLU A 191 -24.28 0.36 6.40
N ASN A 192 -23.88 1.63 6.39
CA ASN A 192 -22.66 2.05 7.05
C ASN A 192 -22.95 2.26 8.55
N PRO A 193 -22.53 1.35 9.44
CA PRO A 193 -22.83 1.45 10.87
C PRO A 193 -22.23 2.72 11.50
N LYS A 194 -21.23 3.35 10.85
CA LYS A 194 -20.57 4.58 11.30
C LYS A 194 -21.12 5.86 10.66
N ALA A 195 -22.05 5.76 9.70
CA ALA A 195 -22.69 6.93 9.09
C ALA A 195 -23.76 7.56 9.99
N LYS A 196 -24.24 6.85 11.02
CA LYS A 196 -25.14 7.40 12.04
C LYS A 196 -24.31 8.24 13.01
N LYS A 197 -24.28 9.55 12.78
CA LYS A 197 -23.92 10.57 13.77
C LYS A 197 -25.18 11.24 14.30
#